data_AF-A0A4R6X0Y4-F1
#
_entry.id   AF-A0A4R6X0Y4-F1
#
_cell.length_a   1.000
_cell.length_b   1.000
_cell.length_c   1.000
_cell.angle_alpha   90.00
_cell.angle_beta   90.00
_cell.angle_gamma   90.00
#
_symmetry.space_group_name_H-M   'P 1'
#
loop_
_entity.id
_entity.type
_entity.pdbx_description
1 polymer ?
#
loop_
_entity_poly.entity_id
_entity_poly.type
_entity_poly.pdbx_seq_one_letter_code
_entity_poly.pdbx_strand_id
1 'polypeptide(L)'
;MYYVGVCRYFATGEGVTIYVASGSEESIREAIPEFYLQGLTLLTPTDWLKAAEGECTNEYLQSDAEVLKVYLPMLWKQIEELALGRGCHLDFFMKYHFNYA
;
A
#
# COMPACT_ATOMS: atom_id res chain seq x y z
N MET A 1 -10.74 -6.19 -10.47
CA MET A 1 -9.26 -6.29 -10.48
C MET A 1 -8.79 -6.17 -9.04
N TYR A 2 -7.77 -6.93 -8.64
CA TYR A 2 -7.28 -6.91 -7.27
C TYR A 2 -6.18 -5.85 -7.14
N TYR A 3 -6.32 -4.99 -6.13
CA TYR A 3 -5.38 -3.92 -5.83
C TYR A 3 -4.88 -4.01 -4.39
N VAL A 4 -3.72 -3.41 -4.18
CA VAL A 4 -3.23 -3.04 -2.85
C VAL A 4 -3.09 -1.52 -2.85
N GLY A 5 -3.86 -0.87 -2.00
CA GLY A 5 -3.85 0.56 -1.78
C GLY A 5 -2.95 0.91 -0.60
N VAL A 6 -2.10 1.91 -0.77
CA VAL A 6 -1.26 2.48 0.28
C VAL A 6 -1.52 3.98 0.34
N CYS A 7 -1.81 4.49 1.53
CA CYS A 7 -1.81 5.92 1.78
C CYS A 7 -0.82 6.22 2.90
N ARG A 8 0.14 7.09 2.62
CA ARG A 8 1.14 7.54 3.58
C ARG A 8 1.01 9.03 3.78
N TYR A 9 0.48 9.41 4.94
CA TYR A 9 0.26 10.80 5.32
C TYR A 9 1.25 11.25 6.39
N PHE A 10 1.89 12.39 6.14
CA PHE A 10 2.80 13.04 7.07
C PHE A 10 2.16 14.32 7.61
N ALA A 11 1.94 14.37 8.92
CA ALA A 11 1.61 15.60 9.61
C ALA A 11 2.91 16.20 10.16
N THR A 12 3.34 17.34 9.62
CA THR A 12 4.57 18.02 10.04
C THR A 12 4.56 18.27 11.55
N GLY A 13 5.47 17.63 12.28
CA GLY A 13 5.62 17.78 13.73
C GLY A 13 4.71 16.90 14.60
N GLU A 14 3.75 16.17 14.01
CA GLU A 14 2.82 15.33 14.77
C GLU A 14 3.16 13.84 14.60
N GLY A 15 3.35 13.36 13.37
CA GLY A 15 3.60 11.94 13.14
C GLY A 15 3.37 11.49 11.70
N VAL A 16 3.37 10.17 11.52
CA VAL A 16 3.04 9.52 10.24
C VAL A 16 1.86 8.58 10.45
N THR A 17 0.91 8.66 9.53
CA THR A 17 -0.18 7.69 9.43
C THR A 17 -0.06 6.94 8.11
N ILE A 18 -0.12 5.62 8.18
CA ILE A 18 -0.07 4.72 7.03
C ILE A 18 -1.35 3.91 7.04
N TYR A 19 -2.11 3.97 5.95
CA TYR A 19 -3.20 3.04 5.67
C TYR A 19 -2.76 2.10 4.56
N VAL A 20 -3.05 0.81 4.73
CA VAL A 20 -2.90 -0.19 3.68
C VAL A 20 -4.16 -1.02 3.62
N ALA A 21 -4.74 -1.16 2.43
CA ALA A 21 -5.93 -1.97 2.21
C ALA A 21 -5.81 -2.77 0.91
N SER A 22 -6.43 -3.94 0.83
CA SER A 22 -6.51 -4.73 -0.40
C SER A 22 -7.94 -5.03 -0.82
N GLY A 23 -8.16 -5.30 -2.10
CA GLY A 23 -9.48 -5.63 -2.64
C GLY A 23 -9.77 -4.96 -3.98
N SER A 24 -11.03 -4.60 -4.20
CA SER A 24 -11.42 -3.77 -5.33
C SER A 24 -11.09 -2.30 -5.04
N GLU A 25 -11.10 -1.46 -6.07
CA GLU A 25 -10.89 -0.03 -5.89
C GLU A 25 -11.96 0.58 -4.96
N GLU A 26 -13.22 0.18 -5.15
CA GLU A 26 -14.35 0.63 -4.34
C GLU A 26 -14.19 0.23 -2.88
N SER A 27 -13.87 -1.03 -2.60
CA SER A 27 -13.72 -1.51 -1.22
C SER A 27 -12.56 -0.83 -0.49
N ILE A 28 -11.46 -0.55 -1.21
CA ILE A 28 -10.31 0.17 -0.66
C ILE A 28 -10.66 1.63 -0.34
N ARG A 29 -11.38 2.30 -1.24
CA ARG A 29 -11.82 3.70 -1.03
C ARG A 29 -12.84 3.82 0.11
N GLU A 30 -13.66 2.80 0.34
CA GLU A 30 -14.59 2.75 1.47
C GLU A 30 -13.87 2.49 2.81
N ALA A 31 -12.78 1.73 2.79
CA ALA A 31 -12.03 1.37 4.01
C ALA A 31 -11.15 2.51 4.54
N ILE A 32 -10.68 3.41 3.66
CA ILE A 32 -9.76 4.50 4.02
C ILE A 32 -10.56 5.80 4.19
N PRO A 33 -10.38 6.55 5.29
CA PRO A 33 -11.15 7.79 5.50
C PRO A 33 -10.91 8.81 4.38
N GLU A 34 -11.98 9.50 3.97
CA GLU A 34 -12.00 10.39 2.78
C GLU A 34 -10.83 11.39 2.74
N PHE A 35 -10.48 11.96 3.89
CA PHE A 35 -9.35 12.89 4.04
C PHE A 35 -8.02 12.33 3.50
N TYR A 36 -7.77 11.02 3.66
CA TYR A 36 -6.54 10.37 3.25
C TYR A 36 -6.57 9.90 1.78
N LEU A 37 -7.74 9.84 1.15
CA LEU A 37 -7.87 9.32 -0.22
C LEU A 37 -7.10 10.15 -1.26
N GLN A 38 -6.80 11.43 -0.98
CA GLN A 38 -5.98 12.26 -1.85
C GLN A 38 -4.55 11.71 -2.02
N GLY A 39 -4.01 11.07 -0.99
CA GLY A 39 -2.67 10.46 -0.98
C GLY A 39 -2.70 8.95 -1.23
N LEU A 40 -3.78 8.40 -1.77
CA LEU A 40 -3.93 6.97 -2.03
C LEU A 40 -3.18 6.57 -3.31
N THR A 41 -2.13 5.78 -3.14
CA THR A 41 -1.49 5.00 -4.21
C THR A 41 -2.23 3.68 -4.37
N LEU A 42 -2.78 3.42 -5.56
CA LEU A 42 -3.50 2.18 -5.85
C LEU A 42 -2.83 1.43 -7.00
N LEU A 43 -2.19 0.29 -6.71
CA LEU A 43 -1.48 -0.51 -7.71
C LEU A 43 -1.89 -1.99 -7.66
N THR A 44 -1.72 -2.67 -8.79
CA THR A 44 -1.83 -4.13 -8.83
C THR A 44 -0.63 -4.79 -8.18
N PRO A 45 -0.71 -6.07 -7.78
CA PRO A 45 0.46 -6.80 -7.28
C PRO A 45 1.68 -6.72 -8.23
N THR A 46 1.47 -6.88 -9.53
CA THR A 46 2.55 -6.80 -10.53
C THR A 46 3.16 -5.41 -10.60
N ASP A 47 2.36 -4.35 -10.50
CA ASP A 47 2.87 -2.98 -10.55
C ASP A 47 3.59 -2.59 -9.25
N TRP A 48 3.21 -3.17 -8.11
CA TRP A 48 3.97 -3.04 -6.87
C TRP A 48 5.37 -3.66 -6.96
N LEU A 49 5.52 -4.81 -7.65
CA LEU A 49 6.83 -5.41 -7.88
C LEU A 49 7.71 -4.50 -8.75
N LYS A 50 7.16 -3.94 -9.84
CA LYS A 50 7.87 -2.97 -10.70
C LYS A 50 8.27 -1.71 -9.95
N ALA A 51 7.38 -1.18 -9.11
CA ALA A 51 7.66 -0.02 -8.27
C ALA A 51 8.82 -0.30 -7.31
N ALA A 52 8.90 -1.51 -6.76
CA ALA A 52 9.98 -1.92 -5.87
C ALA A 52 11.33 -2.13 -6.58
N GLU A 53 11.33 -2.42 -7.87
CA GLU A 53 12.53 -2.60 -8.71
C GLU A 53 13.08 -1.27 -9.24
N GLY A 54 12.41 -0.15 -8.95
CA GLY A 54 12.81 1.18 -9.45
C GLY A 54 12.50 1.38 -10.93
N GLU A 55 11.66 0.51 -11.52
CA GLU A 55 11.21 0.66 -12.90
C GLU A 55 10.14 1.77 -13.05
N CYS A 56 9.63 2.29 -11.94
CA CYS A 56 8.74 3.45 -11.92
C CYS A 56 9.53 4.76 -11.85
N THR A 57 9.15 5.74 -12.68
CA THR A 57 9.72 7.10 -12.65
C THR A 57 9.34 7.92 -11.42
N ASN A 58 8.45 7.41 -10.57
CA ASN A 58 7.91 8.11 -9.42
C ASN A 58 8.54 7.57 -8.11
N GLU A 59 9.44 8.35 -7.53
CA GLU A 59 10.13 8.04 -6.27
C GLU A 59 9.17 7.76 -5.09
N TYR A 60 7.97 8.36 -5.10
CA TYR A 60 6.96 8.10 -4.08
C TYR A 60 6.45 6.64 -4.12
N LEU A 61 6.31 6.06 -5.32
CA LEU A 61 5.86 4.66 -5.47
C LEU A 61 6.92 3.70 -4.95
N GLN A 62 8.19 4.00 -5.19
CA GLN A 62 9.30 3.21 -4.66
C GLN A 62 9.34 3.27 -3.12
N SER A 63 9.13 4.45 -2.53
CA SER A 63 9.06 4.60 -1.09
C SER A 63 7.86 3.86 -0.46
N ASP A 64 6.69 3.89 -1.10
CA ASP A 64 5.52 3.12 -0.65
C ASP A 64 5.75 1.60 -0.76
N ALA A 65 6.45 1.14 -1.80
CA ALA A 65 6.83 -0.25 -1.93
C ALA A 65 7.81 -0.70 -0.83
N GLU A 66 8.77 0.15 -0.45
CA GLU A 66 9.64 -0.09 0.71
C GLU A 66 8.84 -0.18 2.02
N VAL A 67 7.82 0.67 2.20
CA VAL A 67 6.94 0.60 3.37
C VAL A 67 6.23 -0.76 3.43
N LEU A 68 5.70 -1.25 2.31
CA LEU A 68 5.09 -2.59 2.25
C LEU A 68 6.09 -3.69 2.61
N LYS A 69 7.32 -3.64 2.08
CA LYS A 69 8.37 -4.63 2.39
C LYS A 69 8.79 -4.63 3.86
N VAL A 70 8.98 -3.45 4.45
CA VAL A 70 9.52 -3.29 5.81
C VAL A 70 8.45 -3.55 6.86
N TYR A 71 7.28 -2.92 6.72
CA TYR A 71 6.25 -2.97 7.76
C TYR A 71 5.24 -4.09 7.57
N LEU A 72 5.08 -4.59 6.35
CA LEU A 72 4.05 -5.56 5.99
C LEU A 72 4.62 -6.77 5.21
N PRO A 73 5.65 -7.47 5.73
CA PRO A 73 6.35 -8.52 4.99
C PRO A 73 5.45 -9.71 4.61
N MET A 74 4.39 -9.97 5.40
CA MET A 74 3.41 -11.02 5.07
C MET A 74 2.54 -10.63 3.87
N LEU A 75 2.07 -9.38 3.82
CA LEU A 75 1.36 -8.85 2.66
C LEU A 75 2.27 -8.82 1.43
N TRP A 76 3.55 -8.46 1.60
CA TRP A 76 4.51 -8.45 0.51
C TRP A 76 4.68 -9.84 -0.13
N LYS A 77 4.85 -10.90 0.66
CA LYS A 77 4.88 -12.27 0.13
C LYS A 77 3.62 -12.63 -0.65
N GLN A 78 2.46 -12.15 -0.21
CA GLN A 78 1.20 -12.40 -0.91
C GLN A 78 1.11 -11.63 -2.23
N ILE A 79 1.65 -10.42 -2.30
CA ILE A 79 1.83 -9.66 -3.54
C ILE A 79 2.69 -10.48 -4.54
N GLU A 80 3.81 -11.05 -4.08
CA GLU A 80 4.68 -11.88 -4.93
C GLU A 80 3.95 -13.11 -5.47
N GLU A 81 3.23 -13.86 -4.62
CA GLU A 81 2.47 -15.03 -5.05
C GLU A 81 1.33 -14.68 -6.04
N LEU A 82 0.63 -13.56 -5.81
CA LEU A 82 -0.42 -13.07 -6.69
C LEU A 82 0.11 -12.65 -8.06
N ALA A 83 1.26 -11.97 -8.11
CA ALA A 83 1.91 -11.59 -9.36
C ALA A 83 2.35 -12.80 -10.19
N LEU A 84 2.66 -13.93 -9.54
CA LEU A 84 2.92 -15.22 -10.18
C LEU A 84 1.65 -15.97 -10.63
N GLY A 85 0.47 -15.37 -10.47
CA GLY A 85 -0.81 -15.97 -10.84
C GLY A 85 -1.27 -17.09 -9.90
N ARG A 86 -0.66 -17.20 -8.71
CA ARG A 86 -1.07 -18.19 -7.71
C ARG A 86 -2.27 -17.63 -6.95
N GLY A 87 -3.37 -18.39 -6.96
CA GLY A 87 -4.65 -17.96 -6.42
C GLY A 87 -4.60 -17.82 -4.91
N CYS A 88 -4.52 -16.59 -4.42
CA CYS A 88 -4.81 -16.24 -3.03
C CYS A 88 -5.84 -15.11 -3.02
N HIS A 89 -6.89 -15.27 -2.21
CA HIS A 89 -7.81 -14.17 -1.92
C HIS A 89 -7.40 -13.58 -0.58
N LEU A 90 -6.94 -12.34 -0.61
CA LEU A 90 -6.47 -11.65 0.57
C LEU A 90 -7.35 -10.42 0.83
N ASP A 91 -8.02 -10.45 1.97
CA ASP A 91 -8.58 -9.24 2.56
C ASP A 91 -7.58 -8.72 3.59
N PHE A 92 -7.09 -7.51 3.39
CA PHE A 92 -6.09 -6.88 4.21
C PHE A 92 -6.51 -5.46 4.52
N PHE A 93 -6.50 -5.10 5.80
CA PHE A 93 -6.63 -3.72 6.24
C PHE A 93 -5.68 -3.47 7.40
N MET A 94 -4.90 -2.40 7.30
CA MET A 94 -3.97 -1.97 8.33
C MET A 94 -3.98 -0.45 8.42
N LYS A 95 -4.05 0.02 9.67
CA LYS A 95 -3.75 1.40 10.04
C LYS A 95 -2.55 1.37 10.98
N TYR A 96 -1.51 2.08 10.61
CA TYR A 96 -0.35 2.30 11.46
C TYR A 96 -0.18 3.79 11.69
N HIS A 97 0.03 4.18 12.94
CA HIS A 97 0.25 5.57 13.30
C HIS A 97 1.34 5.64 14.35
N PHE A 98 2.31 6.52 14.13
CA PHE A 98 3.34 6.81 15.12
C PHE A 98 3.60 8.31 15.16
N ASN A 99 3.84 8.80 16.37
CA ASN A 99 4.25 10.17 16.62
C ASN A 99 5.77 10.26 16.65
N TYR A 100 6.31 11.42 16.26
CA TYR A 100 7.74 11.70 16.38
C TYR A 100 8.13 12.27 17.76
N ALA A 101 7.14 12.47 18.64
CA ALA A 101 7.27 13.00 20.00
C ALA A 101 7.10 11.91 21.06
#